data_AF-A0A521WJE4-F1
#
_entry.id   AF-A0A521WJE4-F1
#
_cell.length_a   1.000
_cell.length_b   1.000
_cell.length_c   1.000
_cell.angle_alpha   90.00
_cell.angle_beta   90.00
_cell.angle_gamma   90.00
#
_symmetry.space_group_name_H-M   'P 1'
#
loop_
_entity.id
_entity.type
_entity.pdbx_description
1 polymer ?
#
loop_
_entity_poly.entity_id
_entity_poly.type
_entity_poly.pdbx_seq_one_letter_code
_entity_poly.pdbx_strand_id
1 'polypeptide(L)'
;MTVGADGEPYIVGVFPDSQIALSASTSANVVLAGDAQLATAQVLDGETPIPATITATVFGVDGSQQDITLVDDGTQGDAVAGDNLYSQTISTAGSCGTVRLLVSADVATSSEGPAHREQFASFDVHVPGDAVRDPCSADDDGDGLTDTDEYGVYATSPVNFDTDGDGLSDGDEVTTHGTDPLVADTDGDGLTDGDEVNTYGTNPLVGDTDGDGLTDGAEVNSYATNPLVADTDGDGLSDGAEVNTYATNPLVADTDGDGLSDGAEVNTYATNPLVADTDDDGCGDGKEFTLVPPIDPLDPWDFYSVPVPALFVAPNPLIVFKDKVVSAADSQAIFGYFTRGARTGTLEYEQDLNANGIKDGLEYDRSVVVGSPGASGPPNGVISAADAQLAFSQFTFGYHC
;
A
#
# COMPACT_ATOMS: atom_id res chain seq x y z
N MET A 1 -53.73 24.67 -1.73
CA MET A 1 -52.32 24.47 -1.35
C MET A 1 -51.54 25.54 -2.08
N THR A 2 -51.17 26.60 -1.39
CA THR A 2 -50.39 27.69 -1.98
C THR A 2 -49.22 27.92 -1.04
N VAL A 3 -48.01 27.89 -1.59
CA VAL A 3 -46.74 28.01 -0.85
C VAL A 3 -46.46 29.50 -0.69
N GLY A 4 -46.15 29.95 0.54
CA GLY A 4 -45.59 31.27 0.80
C GLY A 4 -44.19 31.39 0.19
N ALA A 5 -43.71 32.60 -0.04
CA ALA A 5 -42.46 32.85 -0.75
C ALA A 5 -41.18 32.44 0.04
N ASP A 6 -41.32 31.90 1.25
CA ASP A 6 -40.28 31.54 2.22
C ASP A 6 -40.25 30.04 2.61
N GLY A 7 -41.21 29.22 2.18
CA GLY A 7 -41.13 27.77 2.33
C GLY A 7 -41.43 27.19 3.73
N GLU A 8 -41.87 27.98 4.69
CA GLU A 8 -42.29 27.50 6.02
C GLU A 8 -43.73 26.95 6.03
N PRO A 9 -44.06 25.95 6.87
CA PRO A 9 -45.39 25.36 6.93
C PRO A 9 -46.40 26.33 7.57
N TYR A 10 -47.18 27.01 6.74
CA TYR A 10 -48.41 27.68 7.16
C TYR A 10 -49.56 26.66 7.27
N ILE A 11 -50.17 26.54 8.45
CA ILE A 11 -51.48 25.88 8.58
C ILE A 11 -52.56 26.90 8.19
N VAL A 12 -53.05 26.80 6.95
CA VAL A 12 -54.30 27.42 6.52
C VAL A 12 -55.45 26.45 6.81
N GLY A 13 -56.18 26.68 7.89
CA GLY A 13 -57.49 26.08 8.13
C GLY A 13 -58.59 27.12 7.94
N VAL A 14 -59.33 27.06 6.83
CA VAL A 14 -60.58 27.83 6.66
C VAL A 14 -61.74 26.93 7.03
N PHE A 15 -62.52 27.29 8.06
CA PHE A 15 -63.81 26.67 8.34
C PHE A 15 -64.87 27.74 8.73
N PRO A 16 -66.14 27.52 8.35
CA PRO A 16 -67.20 28.51 8.46
C PRO A 16 -67.70 28.67 9.91
N ASP A 17 -68.12 29.90 10.23
CA ASP A 17 -68.81 30.39 11.43
C ASP A 17 -68.95 29.41 12.63
N SER A 18 -68.34 29.80 13.76
CA SER A 18 -68.51 29.33 15.15
C SER A 18 -67.65 28.17 15.70
N GLN A 19 -66.45 27.91 15.17
CA GLN A 19 -65.56 26.89 15.75
C GLN A 19 -64.24 27.46 16.29
N ILE A 20 -64.12 27.42 17.61
CA ILE A 20 -62.90 27.66 18.39
C ILE A 20 -61.84 26.64 18.00
N ALA A 21 -60.77 27.10 17.34
CA ALA A 21 -59.60 26.29 17.02
C ALA A 21 -58.41 26.78 17.86
N LEU A 22 -57.68 25.83 18.43
CA LEU A 22 -56.39 26.03 19.04
C LEU A 22 -55.35 25.55 18.00
N SER A 23 -54.22 26.22 17.87
CA SER A 23 -53.08 25.68 17.11
C SER A 23 -51.83 25.99 17.90
N ALA A 24 -50.89 25.05 17.95
CA ALA A 24 -49.63 25.25 18.63
C ALA A 24 -48.47 24.92 17.67
N SER A 25 -47.42 25.72 17.70
CA SER A 25 -46.20 25.48 16.93
C SER A 25 -44.98 25.97 17.68
N THR A 26 -43.82 25.47 17.26
CA THR A 26 -42.52 25.92 17.71
C THR A 26 -41.78 26.66 16.60
N SER A 27 -40.82 27.49 16.96
CA SER A 27 -39.99 28.25 16.01
C SER A 27 -39.18 27.37 15.05
N ALA A 28 -38.94 26.10 15.39
CA ALA A 28 -38.33 25.10 14.52
C ALA A 28 -38.82 23.69 14.87
N ASN A 29 -38.74 22.77 13.90
CA ASN A 29 -39.05 21.35 14.08
C ASN A 29 -37.87 20.57 14.70
N VAL A 30 -36.64 21.10 14.60
CA VAL A 30 -35.38 20.50 15.06
C VAL A 30 -34.50 21.59 15.69
N VAL A 31 -33.95 21.35 16.88
CA VAL A 31 -33.28 22.40 17.70
C VAL A 31 -32.08 21.83 18.46
N LEU A 32 -31.03 22.65 18.72
CA LEU A 32 -29.88 22.21 19.52
C LEU A 32 -30.20 22.17 21.01
N ALA A 33 -29.52 21.28 21.74
CA ALA A 33 -29.62 21.19 23.18
C ALA A 33 -29.25 22.53 23.86
N GLY A 34 -30.17 23.10 24.63
CA GLY A 34 -29.99 24.39 25.31
C GLY A 34 -30.49 25.62 24.53
N ASP A 35 -30.89 25.45 23.27
CA ASP A 35 -31.48 26.55 22.51
C ASP A 35 -32.87 26.93 23.05
N ALA A 36 -33.14 28.23 23.03
CA ALA A 36 -34.44 28.78 23.35
C ALA A 36 -35.42 28.55 22.19
N GLN A 37 -36.60 28.02 22.47
CA GLN A 37 -37.66 27.82 21.50
C GLN A 37 -38.86 28.70 21.79
N LEU A 38 -39.46 29.28 20.75
CA LEU A 38 -40.70 30.03 20.89
C LEU A 38 -41.88 29.07 20.78
N ALA A 39 -42.59 28.85 21.88
CA ALA A 39 -43.89 28.19 21.85
C ALA A 39 -44.96 29.23 21.51
N THR A 40 -45.75 28.98 20.48
CA THR A 40 -46.87 29.86 20.09
C THR A 40 -48.18 29.10 20.13
N ALA A 41 -49.26 29.81 20.42
CA ALA A 41 -50.61 29.29 20.35
C ALA A 41 -51.58 30.35 19.82
N GLN A 42 -52.50 29.96 18.95
CA GLN A 42 -53.57 30.85 18.47
C GLN A 42 -54.93 30.35 18.94
N VAL A 43 -55.76 31.25 19.47
CA VAL A 43 -57.14 30.96 19.87
C VAL A 43 -58.10 31.68 18.93
N LEU A 44 -58.81 30.97 18.07
CA LEU A 44 -59.82 31.60 17.20
C LEU A 44 -61.16 31.72 17.94
N ASP A 45 -61.31 32.72 18.84
CA ASP A 45 -62.59 33.05 19.47
C ASP A 45 -63.21 34.30 18.81
N GLY A 46 -64.51 34.22 18.51
CA GLY A 46 -65.28 35.29 17.87
C GLY A 46 -65.92 36.28 18.84
N GLU A 47 -65.70 36.14 20.15
CA GLU A 47 -66.41 36.91 21.20
C GLU A 47 -65.49 37.46 22.31
N THR A 48 -65.98 38.48 23.02
CA THR A 48 -65.29 39.16 24.14
C THR A 48 -65.79 38.69 25.52
N PRO A 49 -64.93 38.60 26.56
CA PRO A 49 -63.53 39.04 26.60
C PRO A 49 -62.52 37.92 26.35
N ILE A 50 -61.50 38.25 25.56
CA ILE A 50 -60.32 37.43 25.29
C ILE A 50 -59.47 37.35 26.58
N PRO A 51 -59.05 36.17 27.04
CA PRO A 51 -58.19 36.04 28.21
C PRO A 51 -56.79 36.61 27.92
N ALA A 52 -56.16 37.29 28.89
CA ALA A 52 -54.82 37.85 28.70
C ALA A 52 -53.71 36.77 28.66
N THR A 53 -54.00 35.56 29.14
CA THR A 53 -53.05 34.45 29.24
C THR A 53 -53.75 33.11 29.10
N ILE A 54 -53.05 32.12 28.55
CA ILE A 54 -53.46 30.70 28.55
C ILE A 54 -52.35 29.82 29.12
N THR A 55 -52.69 28.60 29.54
CA THR A 55 -51.73 27.66 30.14
C THR A 55 -51.28 26.65 29.10
N ALA A 56 -50.00 26.29 29.13
CA ALA A 56 -49.49 25.12 28.44
C ALA A 56 -48.61 24.29 29.37
N THR A 57 -48.53 22.99 29.11
CA THR A 57 -47.68 22.05 29.83
C THR A 57 -46.60 21.56 28.88
N VAL A 58 -45.33 21.77 29.24
CA VAL A 58 -44.16 21.24 28.56
C VAL A 58 -43.82 19.89 29.17
N PHE A 59 -43.77 18.85 28.35
CA PHE A 59 -43.25 17.53 28.72
C PHE A 59 -41.82 17.42 28.19
N GLY A 60 -40.87 17.47 29.11
CA GLY A 60 -39.44 17.30 28.83
C GLY A 60 -39.11 15.84 28.50
N VAL A 61 -37.99 15.66 27.79
CA VAL A 61 -37.49 14.33 27.39
C VAL A 61 -37.04 13.48 28.57
N ASP A 62 -36.70 14.12 29.70
CA ASP A 62 -36.35 13.50 30.98
C ASP A 62 -37.59 13.09 31.80
N GLY A 63 -38.79 13.25 31.24
CA GLY A 63 -40.06 13.02 31.93
C GLY A 63 -40.46 14.16 32.87
N SER A 64 -39.73 15.28 32.87
CA SER A 64 -40.15 16.49 33.59
C SER A 64 -41.43 17.07 32.99
N GLN A 65 -42.23 17.69 33.85
CA GLN A 65 -43.43 18.40 33.44
C GLN A 65 -43.36 19.82 34.00
N GLN A 66 -43.48 20.81 33.13
CA GLN A 66 -43.48 22.21 33.51
C GLN A 66 -44.71 22.92 32.94
N ASP A 67 -45.53 23.48 33.82
CA ASP A 67 -46.60 24.37 33.40
C ASP A 67 -46.02 25.76 33.12
N ILE A 68 -46.36 26.29 31.95
CA ILE A 68 -45.95 27.58 31.42
C ILE A 68 -47.19 28.43 31.13
N THR A 69 -47.00 29.74 31.12
CA THR A 69 -48.08 30.70 30.83
C THR A 69 -47.77 31.41 29.53
N LEU A 70 -48.56 31.17 28.50
CA LEU A 70 -48.45 31.88 27.23
C LEU A 70 -49.22 33.21 27.36
N VAL A 71 -48.62 34.29 26.89
CA VAL A 71 -49.18 35.65 27.05
C VAL A 71 -49.48 36.24 25.67
N ASP A 72 -50.63 36.90 25.56
CA ASP A 72 -50.99 37.79 24.46
C ASP A 72 -50.58 39.22 24.88
N ASP A 73 -49.30 39.56 24.67
CA ASP A 73 -48.71 40.84 25.11
C ASP A 73 -48.25 41.76 23.97
N GLY A 74 -48.30 41.29 22.72
CA GLY A 74 -47.82 42.02 21.55
C GLY A 74 -46.31 42.28 21.52
N THR A 75 -45.51 41.73 22.44
CA THR A 75 -44.08 42.07 22.61
C THR A 75 -43.11 41.12 21.92
N GLN A 76 -43.59 40.04 21.30
CA GLN A 76 -42.75 39.00 20.67
C GLN A 76 -42.91 38.92 19.14
N GLY A 77 -43.05 40.06 18.49
CA GLY A 77 -42.90 40.19 17.03
C GLY A 77 -44.16 40.51 16.23
N ASP A 78 -45.36 40.48 16.81
CA ASP A 78 -46.61 40.87 16.13
C ASP A 78 -47.07 42.30 16.44
N ALA A 79 -46.64 42.91 17.56
CA ALA A 79 -46.99 44.25 18.02
C ALA A 79 -48.49 44.54 18.21
N VAL A 80 -49.36 43.52 18.31
CA VAL A 80 -50.82 43.70 18.42
C VAL A 80 -51.38 42.87 19.58
N ALA A 81 -51.47 43.47 20.76
CA ALA A 81 -52.15 42.85 21.89
C ALA A 81 -53.67 42.66 21.60
N GLY A 82 -54.22 41.50 21.95
CA GLY A 82 -55.63 41.15 21.81
C GLY A 82 -56.00 40.59 20.44
N ASP A 83 -55.03 40.06 19.67
CA ASP A 83 -55.24 39.37 18.40
C ASP A 83 -55.41 37.85 18.53
N ASN A 84 -55.43 37.36 19.78
CA ASN A 84 -55.50 35.96 20.16
C ASN A 84 -54.26 35.12 19.77
N LEU A 85 -53.10 35.74 19.57
CA LEU A 85 -51.82 35.06 19.44
C LEU A 85 -51.06 35.12 20.77
N TYR A 86 -50.76 33.95 21.33
CA TYR A 86 -50.09 33.80 22.61
C TYR A 86 -48.71 33.21 22.38
N SER A 87 -47.70 33.69 23.09
CA SER A 87 -46.35 33.12 22.99
C SER A 87 -45.58 33.11 24.30
N GLN A 88 -44.59 32.22 24.38
CA GLN A 88 -43.55 32.25 25.41
C GLN A 88 -42.29 31.55 24.91
N THR A 89 -41.13 32.07 25.30
CA THR A 89 -39.86 31.38 25.10
C THR A 89 -39.69 30.29 26.16
N ILE A 90 -39.51 29.06 25.71
CA ILE A 90 -39.16 27.91 26.53
C ILE A 90 -37.69 27.55 26.32
N SER A 91 -37.03 27.08 27.36
CA SER A 91 -35.69 26.51 27.26
C SER A 91 -35.78 25.04 27.61
N THR A 92 -35.35 24.17 26.70
CA THR A 92 -35.32 22.74 26.92
C THR A 92 -33.95 22.34 27.43
N ALA A 93 -33.93 21.77 28.64
CA ALA A 93 -32.70 21.30 29.25
C ALA A 93 -32.14 20.10 28.48
N GLY A 94 -31.05 20.33 27.74
CA GLY A 94 -29.86 19.47 27.62
C GLY A 94 -29.99 17.97 27.31
N SER A 95 -31.12 17.46 26.83
CA SER A 95 -31.32 16.03 26.67
C SER A 95 -32.00 15.71 25.33
N CYS A 96 -31.61 14.57 24.75
CA CYS A 96 -32.09 14.11 23.45
C CYS A 96 -33.54 13.64 23.49
N GLY A 97 -34.32 13.95 22.43
CA GLY A 97 -35.65 13.37 22.22
C GLY A 97 -36.73 14.38 21.85
N THR A 98 -37.96 13.90 21.81
CA THR A 98 -39.13 14.70 21.44
C THR A 98 -39.70 15.42 22.65
N VAL A 99 -39.73 16.75 22.60
CA VAL A 99 -40.45 17.58 23.56
C VAL A 99 -41.89 17.73 23.09
N ARG A 100 -42.84 17.53 24.02
CA ARG A 100 -44.28 17.68 23.73
C ARG A 100 -44.84 18.88 24.49
N LEU A 101 -45.67 19.64 23.81
CA LEU A 101 -46.39 20.79 24.35
C LEU A 101 -47.88 20.47 24.33
N LEU A 102 -48.53 20.51 25.48
CA LEU A 102 -49.99 20.45 25.60
C LEU A 102 -50.50 21.83 25.94
N VAL A 103 -51.16 22.49 25.01
CA VAL A 103 -51.78 23.80 25.26
C VAL A 103 -53.23 23.57 25.65
N SER A 104 -53.66 24.19 26.76
CA SER A 104 -55.02 24.07 27.28
C SER A 104 -55.65 25.45 27.45
N ALA A 105 -56.85 25.63 26.92
CA ALA A 105 -57.60 26.90 27.02
C ALA A 105 -59.09 26.66 27.29
N ASP A 106 -59.65 27.43 28.21
CA ASP A 106 -61.10 27.53 28.42
C ASP A 106 -61.65 28.66 27.56
N VAL A 107 -62.51 28.33 26.60
CA VAL A 107 -63.01 29.30 25.63
C VAL A 107 -64.50 29.55 25.83
N ALA A 108 -64.89 30.81 25.94
CA ALA A 108 -66.28 31.18 26.18
C ALA A 108 -67.13 30.82 24.95
N THR A 109 -68.28 30.15 25.16
CA THR A 109 -69.21 29.90 24.06
C THR A 109 -70.46 30.75 24.23
N SER A 110 -71.03 31.24 23.13
CA SER A 110 -72.13 32.21 23.14
C SER A 110 -73.46 31.68 23.74
N SER A 111 -73.54 30.40 24.14
CA SER A 111 -74.79 29.82 24.66
C SER A 111 -74.64 28.71 25.70
N GLU A 112 -73.45 28.20 25.95
CA GLU A 112 -73.15 27.18 26.98
C GLU A 112 -71.90 27.67 27.76
N GLY A 113 -71.62 27.20 28.97
CA GLY A 113 -70.46 27.65 29.75
C GLY A 113 -69.10 27.53 29.00
N PRO A 114 -67.99 28.01 29.58
CA PRO A 114 -66.67 27.91 28.95
C PRO A 114 -66.37 26.45 28.56
N ALA A 115 -65.95 26.24 27.32
CA ALA A 115 -65.59 24.94 26.78
C ALA A 115 -64.07 24.76 26.85
N HIS A 116 -63.63 23.72 27.56
CA HIS A 116 -62.23 23.34 27.65
C HIS A 116 -61.73 22.74 26.32
N ARG A 117 -60.55 23.17 25.86
CA ARG A 117 -59.89 22.74 24.61
C ARG A 117 -58.42 22.43 24.88
N GLU A 118 -57.91 21.38 24.23
CA GLU A 118 -56.51 20.96 24.32
C GLU A 118 -55.93 20.69 22.92
N GLN A 119 -54.66 21.06 22.71
CA GLN A 119 -53.93 20.82 21.46
C GLN A 119 -52.48 20.42 21.76
N PHE A 120 -51.98 19.43 21.02
CA PHE A 120 -50.57 19.06 21.08
C PHE A 120 -49.75 19.74 19.98
N ALA A 121 -48.53 20.13 20.35
CA ALA A 121 -47.41 20.38 19.43
C ALA A 121 -46.18 19.61 19.92
N SER A 122 -45.24 19.36 19.02
CA SER A 122 -43.98 18.69 19.37
C SER A 122 -42.85 19.16 18.48
N PHE A 123 -41.63 19.10 19.00
CA PHE A 123 -40.39 19.33 18.27
C PHE A 123 -39.32 18.37 18.78
N ASP A 124 -38.34 18.08 17.94
CA ASP A 124 -37.23 17.19 18.28
C ASP A 124 -35.99 18.01 18.66
N VAL A 125 -35.29 17.57 19.71
CA VAL A 125 -33.99 18.12 20.12
C VAL A 125 -32.90 17.22 19.52
N HIS A 126 -31.99 17.81 18.76
CA HIS A 126 -30.93 17.14 17.99
C HIS A 126 -29.60 17.85 18.21
N VAL A 127 -28.48 17.17 17.99
CA VAL A 127 -27.16 17.80 17.90
C VAL A 127 -26.45 17.24 16.67
N PRO A 128 -26.12 18.05 15.64
CA PRO A 128 -25.32 17.57 14.51
C PRO A 128 -23.84 17.95 14.64
N GLY A 129 -22.96 16.93 14.59
CA GLY A 129 -21.64 16.98 13.97
C GLY A 129 -20.60 17.98 14.50
N ASP A 130 -20.21 17.88 15.76
CA ASP A 130 -18.96 18.50 16.24
C ASP A 130 -18.10 17.50 17.03
N ALA A 131 -16.83 17.85 17.26
CA ALA A 131 -15.84 17.07 18.01
C ALA A 131 -16.10 17.00 19.53
N VAL A 132 -17.37 17.02 19.94
CA VAL A 132 -17.82 16.90 21.32
C VAL A 132 -18.75 15.70 21.38
N ARG A 133 -18.47 14.81 22.35
CA ARG A 133 -19.27 13.59 22.56
C ARG A 133 -20.76 13.88 22.52
N ASP A 134 -21.49 13.23 21.61
CA ASP A 134 -22.94 13.39 21.47
C ASP A 134 -23.65 12.36 22.35
N PRO A 135 -24.26 12.77 23.48
CA PRO A 135 -25.03 11.84 24.30
C PRO A 135 -26.27 11.24 23.60
N CYS A 136 -26.58 11.67 22.36
CA CYS A 136 -27.61 11.09 21.49
C CYS A 136 -27.09 9.98 20.56
N SER A 137 -25.80 9.90 20.27
CA SER A 137 -25.21 8.78 19.54
C SER A 137 -24.65 7.75 20.53
N ALA A 138 -24.52 6.51 20.07
CA ALA A 138 -23.76 5.50 20.80
C ALA A 138 -22.44 5.16 20.10
N ASP A 139 -22.20 5.82 18.96
CA ASP A 139 -21.12 5.68 17.99
C ASP A 139 -21.04 7.08 17.33
N ASP A 140 -20.27 7.96 17.95
CA ASP A 140 -20.26 9.40 17.70
C ASP A 140 -19.61 9.77 16.35
N ASP A 141 -18.62 9.01 15.88
CA ASP A 141 -17.95 9.21 14.59
C ASP A 141 -18.38 8.24 13.49
N GLY A 142 -19.17 7.21 13.82
CA GLY A 142 -19.80 6.32 12.86
C GLY A 142 -18.85 5.29 12.26
N ASP A 143 -17.77 4.95 12.96
CA ASP A 143 -16.75 4.02 12.51
C ASP A 143 -17.10 2.55 12.78
N GLY A 144 -18.17 2.30 13.53
CA GLY A 144 -18.69 0.98 13.88
C GLY A 144 -18.29 0.47 15.27
N LEU A 145 -17.48 1.20 16.02
CA LEU A 145 -17.28 1.02 17.45
C LEU A 145 -18.28 1.87 18.24
N THR A 146 -18.57 1.45 19.47
CA THR A 146 -19.40 2.28 20.36
C THR A 146 -18.52 3.15 21.23
N ASP A 147 -18.96 4.36 21.59
CA ASP A 147 -18.18 5.26 22.46
C ASP A 147 -17.77 4.61 23.80
N THR A 148 -18.57 3.62 24.23
CA THR A 148 -18.30 2.83 25.44
C THR A 148 -17.15 1.85 25.22
N ASP A 149 -17.10 1.19 24.07
CA ASP A 149 -16.03 0.26 23.70
C ASP A 149 -14.74 1.02 23.39
N GLU A 150 -14.81 2.13 22.68
CA GLU A 150 -13.65 2.98 22.41
C GLU A 150 -13.02 3.49 23.70
N TYR A 151 -13.79 4.07 24.62
CA TYR A 151 -13.24 4.54 25.89
C TYR A 151 -12.86 3.39 26.85
N GLY A 152 -13.60 2.29 26.83
CA GLY A 152 -13.56 1.24 27.84
C GLY A 152 -12.69 0.04 27.49
N VAL A 153 -12.43 -0.19 26.21
CA VAL A 153 -11.79 -1.39 25.68
C VAL A 153 -10.58 -1.03 24.80
N TYR A 154 -10.78 -0.20 23.78
CA TYR A 154 -9.77 0.05 22.73
C TYR A 154 -8.91 1.29 22.98
N ALA A 155 -9.36 2.18 23.86
CA ALA A 155 -8.74 3.47 24.18
C ALA A 155 -8.58 4.42 22.97
N THR A 156 -9.43 4.24 21.96
CA THR A 156 -9.58 5.10 20.79
C THR A 156 -10.45 6.34 21.09
N SER A 157 -10.58 7.23 20.12
CA SER A 157 -11.28 8.50 20.26
C SER A 157 -12.70 8.45 19.68
N PRO A 158 -13.77 8.56 20.51
CA PRO A 158 -15.16 8.48 20.03
C PRO A 158 -15.63 9.49 19.00
N VAL A 159 -14.83 10.50 18.72
CA VAL A 159 -15.18 11.57 17.78
C VAL A 159 -14.21 11.63 16.60
N ASN A 160 -13.40 10.58 16.44
CA ASN A 160 -12.38 10.49 15.42
C ASN A 160 -12.26 9.04 14.94
N PHE A 161 -12.88 8.78 13.80
CA PHE A 161 -13.01 7.44 13.21
C PHE A 161 -11.69 6.71 12.91
N ASP A 162 -10.54 7.40 12.96
CA ASP A 162 -9.19 6.91 12.63
C ASP A 162 -8.21 7.58 13.62
N THR A 163 -7.97 6.89 14.75
CA THR A 163 -7.30 7.46 15.92
C THR A 163 -5.81 7.70 15.70
N ASP A 164 -5.12 6.83 14.97
CA ASP A 164 -3.69 6.96 14.68
C ASP A 164 -3.37 7.63 13.34
N GLY A 165 -4.37 7.81 12.48
CA GLY A 165 -4.32 8.60 11.27
C GLY A 165 -3.68 7.88 10.09
N ASP A 166 -3.78 6.55 10.04
CA ASP A 166 -3.14 5.70 9.04
C ASP A 166 -3.99 5.47 7.78
N GLY A 167 -5.27 5.88 7.84
CA GLY A 167 -6.23 5.77 6.75
C GLY A 167 -7.18 4.58 6.83
N LEU A 168 -7.07 3.74 7.87
CA LEU A 168 -8.05 2.72 8.25
C LEU A 168 -8.87 3.22 9.45
N SER A 169 -10.13 2.80 9.58
CA SER A 169 -10.96 3.25 10.70
C SER A 169 -10.79 2.35 11.91
N ASP A 170 -10.86 2.88 13.14
CA ASP A 170 -10.64 2.10 14.37
C ASP A 170 -11.56 0.86 14.41
N GLY A 171 -12.81 1.03 13.97
CA GLY A 171 -13.76 -0.07 13.81
C GLY A 171 -13.36 -1.13 12.78
N ASP A 172 -12.80 -0.77 11.63
CA ASP A 172 -12.36 -1.74 10.61
C ASP A 172 -11.10 -2.46 11.09
N GLU A 173 -10.17 -1.76 11.74
CA GLU A 173 -8.98 -2.32 12.35
C GLU A 173 -9.35 -3.40 13.38
N VAL A 174 -10.24 -3.08 14.31
CA VAL A 174 -10.63 -4.02 15.38
C VAL A 174 -11.47 -5.19 14.85
N THR A 175 -12.42 -4.93 13.94
CA THR A 175 -13.45 -5.92 13.59
C THR A 175 -13.13 -6.73 12.34
N THR A 176 -12.33 -6.18 11.41
CA THR A 176 -12.04 -6.79 10.11
C THR A 176 -10.59 -7.25 10.00
N HIS A 177 -9.63 -6.39 10.34
CA HIS A 177 -8.20 -6.64 10.08
C HIS A 177 -7.45 -7.24 11.28
N GLY A 178 -7.89 -6.93 12.50
CA GLY A 178 -7.25 -7.36 13.74
C GLY A 178 -6.00 -6.58 14.12
N THR A 179 -5.79 -5.39 13.55
CA THR A 179 -4.69 -4.46 13.84
C THR A 179 -4.94 -3.67 15.13
N ASP A 180 -3.94 -2.91 15.60
CA ASP A 180 -4.05 -2.07 16.80
C ASP A 180 -4.40 -0.62 16.42
N PRO A 181 -5.63 -0.11 16.71
CA PRO A 181 -6.11 1.20 16.26
C PRO A 181 -5.42 2.42 16.89
N LEU A 182 -4.30 2.19 17.57
CA LEU A 182 -3.45 3.20 18.17
C LEU A 182 -2.04 3.19 17.56
N VAL A 183 -1.79 2.32 16.58
CA VAL A 183 -0.50 2.05 15.97
C VAL A 183 -0.65 1.95 14.46
N ALA A 184 -0.31 3.04 13.78
CA ALA A 184 -0.43 3.16 12.33
C ALA A 184 0.33 2.11 11.48
N ASP A 185 1.17 1.28 12.09
CA ASP A 185 2.00 0.24 11.45
C ASP A 185 2.16 -0.89 12.49
N THR A 186 1.20 -1.82 12.47
CA THR A 186 1.02 -2.82 13.54
C THR A 186 2.16 -3.82 13.58
N ASP A 187 2.70 -4.24 12.43
CA ASP A 187 3.78 -5.22 12.36
C ASP A 187 5.19 -4.61 12.27
N GLY A 188 5.28 -3.31 12.02
CA GLY A 188 6.49 -2.51 12.11
C GLY A 188 7.41 -2.65 10.90
N ASP A 189 6.87 -2.95 9.72
CA ASP A 189 7.64 -3.24 8.51
C ASP A 189 7.96 -1.99 7.67
N GLY A 190 7.30 -0.87 7.98
CA GLY A 190 7.47 0.42 7.35
C GLY A 190 6.37 0.83 6.36
N LEU A 191 5.33 0.02 6.16
CA LEU A 191 4.04 0.43 5.59
C LEU A 191 3.03 0.67 6.71
N THR A 192 2.06 1.54 6.47
CA THR A 192 0.95 1.68 7.41
C THR A 192 -0.11 0.62 7.16
N ASP A 193 -0.87 0.21 8.17
CA ASP A 193 -1.91 -0.82 8.02
C ASP A 193 -2.93 -0.40 6.95
N GLY A 194 -3.25 0.91 6.93
CA GLY A 194 -4.03 1.55 5.89
C GLY A 194 -3.44 1.45 4.49
N ASP A 195 -2.13 1.62 4.30
CA ASP A 195 -1.47 1.49 3.00
C ASP A 195 -1.44 0.04 2.53
N GLU A 196 -1.16 -0.88 3.44
CA GLU A 196 -1.15 -2.32 3.18
C GLU A 196 -2.52 -2.81 2.70
N VAL A 197 -3.59 -2.46 3.41
CA VAL A 197 -4.95 -2.90 3.06
C VAL A 197 -5.48 -2.19 1.81
N ASN A 198 -5.33 -0.86 1.72
CA ASN A 198 -5.99 -0.07 0.68
C ASN A 198 -5.20 0.03 -0.63
N THR A 199 -3.87 -0.09 -0.59
CA THR A 199 -2.99 0.15 -1.73
C THR A 199 -2.30 -1.11 -2.23
N TYR A 200 -1.65 -1.85 -1.33
CA TYR A 200 -0.76 -2.96 -1.72
C TYR A 200 -1.45 -4.33 -1.68
N GLY A 201 -2.48 -4.49 -0.85
CA GLY A 201 -3.17 -5.75 -0.64
C GLY A 201 -2.36 -6.77 0.18
N THR A 202 -1.36 -6.30 0.93
CA THR A 202 -0.56 -7.10 1.86
C THR A 202 -1.32 -7.32 3.17
N ASN A 203 -0.75 -8.10 4.08
CA ASN A 203 -1.37 -8.44 5.35
C ASN A 203 -0.76 -7.61 6.50
N PRO A 204 -1.51 -6.68 7.11
CA PRO A 204 -0.98 -5.73 8.11
C PRO A 204 -0.62 -6.32 9.47
N LEU A 205 -0.55 -7.65 9.56
CA LEU A 205 -0.13 -8.40 10.73
C LEU A 205 1.14 -9.22 10.46
N VAL A 206 1.69 -9.12 9.25
CA VAL A 206 2.80 -9.93 8.74
C VAL A 206 3.64 -9.07 7.81
N GLY A 207 4.73 -8.51 8.34
CA GLY A 207 5.60 -7.61 7.58
C GLY A 207 6.49 -8.27 6.53
N ASP A 208 6.09 -9.43 6.00
CA ASP A 208 6.70 -10.16 4.87
C ASP A 208 5.60 -11.12 4.37
N THR A 209 4.70 -10.58 3.55
CA THR A 209 3.43 -11.22 3.19
C THR A 209 3.63 -12.46 2.33
N ASP A 210 4.61 -12.45 1.40
CA ASP A 210 4.89 -13.58 0.52
C ASP A 210 5.98 -14.54 1.04
N GLY A 211 6.69 -14.14 2.10
CA GLY A 211 7.60 -14.98 2.86
C GLY A 211 8.96 -15.19 2.20
N ASP A 212 9.42 -14.24 1.38
CA ASP A 212 10.64 -14.36 0.59
C ASP A 212 11.91 -13.89 1.33
N GLY A 213 11.73 -13.20 2.46
CA GLY A 213 12.78 -12.66 3.30
C GLY A 213 13.06 -11.17 3.15
N LEU A 214 12.32 -10.44 2.31
CA LEU A 214 12.17 -8.98 2.36
C LEU A 214 10.87 -8.61 3.06
N THR A 215 10.87 -7.44 3.70
CA THR A 215 9.63 -6.92 4.27
C THR A 215 8.82 -6.18 3.20
N ASP A 216 7.50 -6.20 3.31
CA ASP A 216 6.63 -5.55 2.31
C ASP A 216 6.99 -4.07 2.16
N GLY A 217 7.29 -3.40 3.28
CA GLY A 217 7.81 -2.04 3.30
C GLY A 217 9.17 -1.86 2.66
N ALA A 218 10.08 -2.83 2.71
CA ALA A 218 11.37 -2.75 2.02
C ALA A 218 11.20 -2.90 0.51
N GLU A 219 10.36 -3.85 0.10
CA GLU A 219 10.01 -4.10 -1.30
C GLU A 219 9.42 -2.85 -1.95
N VAL A 220 8.40 -2.26 -1.34
CA VAL A 220 7.74 -1.06 -1.86
C VAL A 220 8.65 0.17 -1.84
N ASN A 221 9.32 0.44 -0.72
CA ASN A 221 10.01 1.72 -0.53
C ASN A 221 11.44 1.75 -1.09
N SER A 222 12.11 0.59 -1.20
CA SER A 222 13.53 0.52 -1.55
C SER A 222 13.82 -0.20 -2.85
N TYR A 223 13.12 -1.31 -3.12
CA TYR A 223 13.45 -2.19 -4.25
C TYR A 223 12.46 -2.09 -5.42
N ALA A 224 11.26 -1.55 -5.18
CA ALA A 224 10.16 -1.48 -6.14
C ALA A 224 9.74 -2.85 -6.70
N THR A 225 9.92 -3.90 -5.90
CA THR A 225 9.41 -5.25 -6.14
C THR A 225 7.94 -5.36 -5.72
N ASN A 226 7.31 -6.51 -5.97
CA ASN A 226 5.90 -6.72 -5.65
C ASN A 226 5.75 -7.56 -4.37
N PRO A 227 5.26 -7.00 -3.25
CA PRO A 227 5.21 -7.67 -1.94
C PRO A 227 4.20 -8.82 -1.81
N LEU A 228 3.62 -9.24 -2.93
CA LEU A 228 2.71 -10.38 -3.04
C LEU A 228 3.31 -11.50 -3.90
N VAL A 229 4.53 -11.32 -4.39
CA VAL A 229 5.18 -12.22 -5.34
C VAL A 229 6.66 -12.32 -4.99
N ALA A 230 7.01 -13.43 -4.34
CA ALA A 230 8.35 -13.72 -3.85
C ALA A 230 9.47 -13.74 -4.90
N ASP A 231 9.18 -13.59 -6.20
CA ASP A 231 10.11 -13.61 -7.33
C ASP A 231 9.50 -12.71 -8.42
N THR A 232 9.81 -11.41 -8.36
CA THR A 232 9.13 -10.36 -9.11
C THR A 232 9.41 -10.45 -10.62
N ASP A 233 10.63 -10.82 -11.00
CA ASP A 233 11.02 -10.94 -12.41
C ASP A 233 10.86 -12.36 -13.00
N GLY A 234 10.63 -13.35 -12.14
CA GLY A 234 10.24 -14.70 -12.49
C GLY A 234 11.40 -15.57 -12.98
N ASP A 235 12.62 -15.31 -12.49
CA ASP A 235 13.84 -15.98 -12.95
C ASP A 235 14.19 -17.26 -12.16
N GLY A 236 13.48 -17.49 -11.05
CA GLY A 236 13.67 -18.64 -10.16
C GLY A 236 14.51 -18.35 -8.91
N LEU A 237 14.92 -17.11 -8.69
CA LEU A 237 15.51 -16.60 -7.45
C LEU A 237 14.50 -15.65 -6.78
N SER A 238 14.40 -15.70 -5.44
CA SER A 238 13.46 -14.81 -4.75
C SER A 238 14.04 -13.40 -4.58
N ASP A 239 13.21 -12.36 -4.55
CA ASP A 239 13.67 -10.98 -4.43
C ASP A 239 14.54 -10.80 -3.17
N GLY A 240 14.15 -11.45 -2.08
CA GLY A 240 14.94 -11.48 -0.85
C GLY A 240 16.22 -12.30 -0.91
N ALA A 241 16.31 -13.34 -1.74
CA ALA A 241 17.57 -14.04 -1.97
C ALA A 241 18.53 -13.16 -2.79
N GLU A 242 18.02 -12.51 -3.82
CA GLU A 242 18.75 -11.59 -4.68
C GLU A 242 19.35 -10.44 -3.89
N VAL A 243 18.54 -9.73 -3.12
CA VAL A 243 19.00 -8.58 -2.32
C VAL A 243 19.95 -9.01 -1.19
N ASN A 244 19.58 -10.02 -0.40
CA ASN A 244 20.31 -10.34 0.84
C ASN A 244 21.53 -11.24 0.64
N THR A 245 21.54 -12.05 -0.42
CA THR A 245 22.57 -13.09 -0.62
C THR A 245 23.43 -12.86 -1.86
N TYR A 246 22.80 -12.60 -3.01
CA TYR A 246 23.50 -12.59 -4.30
C TYR A 246 23.86 -11.17 -4.78
N ALA A 247 23.24 -10.14 -4.20
CA ALA A 247 23.37 -8.73 -4.59
C ALA A 247 23.06 -8.46 -6.07
N THR A 248 22.17 -9.27 -6.65
CA THR A 248 21.58 -9.09 -7.99
C THR A 248 20.41 -8.10 -7.94
N ASN A 249 19.82 -7.79 -9.09
CA ASN A 249 18.72 -6.84 -9.19
C ASN A 249 17.37 -7.58 -9.35
N PRO A 250 16.48 -7.54 -8.35
CA PRO A 250 15.23 -8.33 -8.35
C PRO A 250 14.14 -7.88 -9.33
N LEU A 251 14.48 -6.94 -10.22
CA LEU A 251 13.63 -6.48 -11.30
C LEU A 251 14.16 -6.89 -12.68
N VAL A 252 15.27 -7.62 -12.72
CA VAL A 252 16.00 -7.96 -13.93
C VAL A 252 16.52 -9.39 -13.83
N ALA A 253 15.82 -10.29 -14.51
CA ALA A 253 16.10 -11.72 -14.53
C ALA A 253 17.51 -12.11 -15.00
N ASP A 254 18.36 -11.19 -15.45
CA ASP A 254 19.73 -11.42 -15.95
C ASP A 254 20.52 -10.13 -15.66
N THR A 255 21.14 -10.07 -14.47
CA THR A 255 21.71 -8.85 -13.91
C THR A 255 22.95 -8.38 -14.68
N ASP A 256 23.79 -9.30 -15.14
CA ASP A 256 25.02 -8.97 -15.87
C ASP A 256 24.87 -8.96 -17.41
N GLY A 257 23.76 -9.48 -17.92
CA GLY A 257 23.34 -9.39 -19.31
C GLY A 257 24.05 -10.36 -20.24
N ASP A 258 24.53 -11.50 -19.73
CA ASP A 258 25.27 -12.50 -20.51
C ASP A 258 24.37 -13.52 -21.23
N GLY A 259 23.09 -13.56 -20.87
CA GLY A 259 22.06 -14.41 -21.44
C GLY A 259 21.67 -15.64 -20.59
N LEU A 260 22.26 -15.83 -19.41
CA LEU A 260 21.72 -16.68 -18.35
C LEU A 260 20.91 -15.83 -17.37
N SER A 261 19.93 -16.44 -16.72
CA SER A 261 19.23 -15.76 -15.63
C SER A 261 19.94 -15.95 -14.30
N ASP A 262 19.84 -14.99 -13.40
CA ASP A 262 20.50 -15.03 -12.08
C ASP A 262 20.12 -16.31 -11.32
N GLY A 263 18.83 -16.67 -11.35
CA GLY A 263 18.30 -17.91 -10.82
C GLY A 263 18.85 -19.18 -11.51
N ALA A 264 19.12 -19.16 -12.82
CA ALA A 264 19.71 -20.29 -13.52
C ALA A 264 21.18 -20.48 -13.17
N GLU A 265 21.92 -19.39 -13.09
CA GLU A 265 23.32 -19.36 -12.68
C GLU A 265 23.49 -19.93 -11.28
N VAL A 266 22.72 -19.45 -10.31
CA VAL A 266 22.81 -19.91 -8.92
C VAL A 266 22.35 -21.37 -8.78
N ASN A 267 21.20 -21.74 -9.36
CA ASN A 267 20.56 -23.03 -9.07
C ASN A 267 21.06 -24.18 -9.96
N THR A 268 21.59 -23.89 -11.15
CA THR A 268 21.91 -24.91 -12.17
C THR A 268 23.39 -24.92 -12.54
N TYR A 269 23.97 -23.75 -12.80
CA TYR A 269 25.29 -23.66 -13.43
C TYR A 269 26.43 -23.37 -12.45
N ALA A 270 26.10 -22.87 -11.25
CA ALA A 270 27.03 -22.43 -10.23
C ALA A 270 28.03 -21.37 -10.71
N THR A 271 27.61 -20.55 -11.68
CA THR A 271 28.29 -19.33 -12.14
C THR A 271 27.93 -18.14 -11.25
N ASN A 272 28.57 -17.00 -11.47
CA ASN A 272 28.39 -15.80 -10.66
C ASN A 272 27.49 -14.78 -11.38
N PRO A 273 26.26 -14.51 -10.89
CA PRO A 273 25.27 -13.67 -11.58
C PRO A 273 25.56 -12.17 -11.63
N LEU A 274 26.76 -11.78 -11.20
CA LEU A 274 27.27 -10.41 -11.27
C LEU A 274 28.44 -10.28 -12.27
N VAL A 275 28.81 -11.36 -12.93
CA VAL A 275 30.00 -11.45 -13.77
C VAL A 275 29.69 -12.29 -14.99
N ALA A 276 29.48 -11.58 -16.11
CA ALA A 276 29.10 -12.15 -17.40
C ALA A 276 30.10 -13.17 -18.02
N ASP A 277 31.21 -13.48 -17.33
CA ASP A 277 32.28 -14.40 -17.70
C ASP A 277 32.96 -14.80 -16.37
N THR A 278 32.42 -15.84 -15.72
CA THR A 278 32.74 -16.23 -14.34
C THR A 278 34.19 -16.67 -14.19
N ASP A 279 34.71 -17.37 -15.18
CA ASP A 279 36.05 -17.95 -15.16
C ASP A 279 37.11 -17.09 -15.89
N ASP A 280 36.66 -16.00 -16.52
CA ASP A 280 37.46 -14.92 -17.10
C ASP A 280 38.39 -15.45 -18.21
N ASP A 281 37.83 -16.33 -19.04
CA ASP A 281 38.50 -16.99 -20.16
C ASP A 281 38.24 -16.33 -21.53
N GLY A 282 37.31 -15.36 -21.56
CA GLY A 282 36.99 -14.54 -22.72
C GLY A 282 35.68 -14.89 -23.42
N CYS A 283 34.94 -15.89 -22.94
CA CYS A 283 33.57 -16.19 -23.38
C CYS A 283 32.61 -16.03 -22.21
N GLY A 284 31.45 -15.41 -22.44
CA GLY A 284 30.48 -15.27 -21.37
C GLY A 284 29.70 -16.54 -21.07
N ASP A 285 29.31 -16.76 -19.82
CA ASP A 285 28.77 -18.02 -19.32
C ASP A 285 27.55 -18.49 -20.14
N GLY A 286 26.63 -17.57 -20.45
CA GLY A 286 25.48 -17.83 -21.31
C GLY A 286 25.83 -18.21 -22.74
N LYS A 287 26.94 -17.67 -23.26
CA LYS A 287 27.40 -17.96 -24.63
C LYS A 287 27.94 -19.38 -24.74
N GLU A 288 28.64 -19.85 -23.73
CA GLU A 288 29.30 -21.15 -23.69
C GLU A 288 28.34 -22.33 -23.86
N PHE A 289 27.15 -22.23 -23.28
CA PHE A 289 26.07 -23.21 -23.49
C PHE A 289 25.55 -23.26 -24.93
N THR A 290 25.68 -22.18 -25.69
CA THR A 290 25.21 -22.13 -27.08
C THR A 290 26.21 -22.74 -28.07
N LEU A 291 27.44 -23.01 -27.63
CA LEU A 291 28.46 -23.61 -28.47
C LEU A 291 28.19 -25.10 -28.69
N VAL A 292 28.75 -25.65 -29.78
CA VAL A 292 28.57 -27.05 -30.16
C VAL A 292 29.93 -27.70 -30.44
N PRO A 293 30.44 -28.56 -29.54
CA PRO A 293 29.81 -28.96 -28.28
C PRO A 293 29.79 -27.82 -27.24
N PRO A 294 28.87 -27.84 -26.26
CA PRO A 294 28.89 -26.92 -25.13
C PRO A 294 30.20 -27.06 -24.37
N ILE A 295 30.67 -25.95 -23.82
CA ILE A 295 31.87 -25.87 -22.99
C ILE A 295 31.48 -25.49 -21.55
N ASP A 296 32.42 -25.49 -20.62
CA ASP A 296 32.17 -25.45 -19.17
C ASP A 296 32.44 -24.04 -18.62
N PRO A 297 31.42 -23.27 -18.20
CA PRO A 297 31.59 -21.86 -17.78
C PRO A 297 32.35 -21.66 -16.46
N LEU A 298 32.89 -22.74 -15.91
CA LEU A 298 33.74 -22.75 -14.72
C LEU A 298 35.14 -23.28 -15.04
N ASP A 299 35.45 -23.60 -16.29
CA ASP A 299 36.76 -24.05 -16.75
C ASP A 299 37.52 -22.89 -17.42
N PRO A 300 38.36 -22.15 -16.65
CA PRO A 300 39.16 -21.03 -17.14
C PRO A 300 40.29 -21.50 -18.05
N TRP A 301 40.11 -22.56 -18.83
CA TRP A 301 41.05 -23.09 -19.81
C TRP A 301 40.34 -23.51 -21.10
N ASP A 302 39.05 -23.24 -21.26
CA ASP A 302 38.29 -23.54 -22.47
C ASP A 302 38.87 -22.78 -23.69
N PHE A 303 39.15 -21.48 -23.53
CA PHE A 303 39.75 -20.63 -24.57
C PHE A 303 41.21 -20.23 -24.36
N TYR A 304 41.90 -20.83 -23.39
CA TYR A 304 43.26 -20.39 -23.13
C TYR A 304 44.17 -20.69 -24.31
N SER A 305 44.62 -19.59 -24.92
CA SER A 305 45.76 -19.51 -25.82
C SER A 305 46.84 -20.43 -25.27
N VAL A 306 47.03 -21.57 -25.96
CA VAL A 306 48.21 -22.41 -25.84
C VAL A 306 49.38 -21.45 -25.65
N PRO A 307 50.12 -21.49 -24.51
CA PRO A 307 51.26 -20.62 -24.32
C PRO A 307 52.08 -20.78 -25.58
N VAL A 308 52.23 -19.70 -26.33
CA VAL A 308 52.74 -19.81 -27.68
C VAL A 308 54.25 -20.07 -27.52
N PRO A 309 54.82 -21.28 -27.78
CA PRO A 309 56.28 -21.37 -27.88
C PRO A 309 56.77 -20.58 -29.12
N ALA A 310 55.86 -20.12 -29.96
CA ALA A 310 56.13 -19.35 -31.16
C ALA A 310 56.31 -17.83 -30.98
N LEU A 311 56.26 -17.27 -29.77
CA LEU A 311 56.59 -15.85 -29.55
C LEU A 311 58.06 -15.54 -29.91
N PHE A 312 58.94 -16.54 -29.99
CA PHE A 312 60.32 -16.36 -30.47
C PHE A 312 60.48 -16.09 -31.98
N VAL A 313 59.39 -15.96 -32.76
CA VAL A 313 59.47 -15.55 -34.17
C VAL A 313 59.10 -14.07 -34.38
N ALA A 314 58.48 -13.41 -33.39
CA ALA A 314 58.26 -11.96 -33.42
C ALA A 314 59.50 -11.22 -32.91
N PRO A 315 59.91 -10.08 -33.50
CA PRO A 315 61.09 -9.32 -33.08
C PRO A 315 61.06 -8.80 -31.63
N ASN A 316 59.96 -8.97 -30.88
CA ASN A 316 59.87 -8.57 -29.48
C ASN A 316 58.82 -9.40 -28.69
N PRO A 317 59.22 -10.50 -28.04
CA PRO A 317 58.33 -11.38 -27.26
C PRO A 317 57.96 -10.85 -25.86
N LEU A 318 58.41 -9.64 -25.48
CA LEU A 318 58.19 -9.07 -24.13
C LEU A 318 56.98 -8.12 -24.04
N ILE A 319 56.15 -8.03 -25.08
CA ILE A 319 55.05 -7.05 -25.17
C ILE A 319 53.67 -7.62 -25.50
N VAL A 320 53.53 -8.94 -25.70
CA VAL A 320 52.21 -9.57 -25.89
C VAL A 320 51.98 -10.49 -24.70
N PHE A 321 51.20 -9.98 -23.75
CA PHE A 321 50.77 -10.70 -22.56
C PHE A 321 49.64 -11.67 -22.91
N LYS A 322 49.40 -12.65 -22.04
CA LYS A 322 48.15 -13.42 -21.99
C LYS A 322 46.98 -12.45 -22.10
N ASP A 323 46.25 -12.48 -23.22
CA ASP A 323 45.15 -11.55 -23.49
C ASP A 323 43.79 -12.24 -23.49
N LYS A 324 43.72 -13.49 -22.98
CA LYS A 324 42.48 -14.27 -22.79
C LYS A 324 41.65 -14.43 -24.07
N VAL A 325 42.27 -14.25 -25.24
CA VAL A 325 41.61 -14.37 -26.54
C VAL A 325 42.58 -15.06 -27.49
N VAL A 326 42.12 -16.10 -28.21
CA VAL A 326 42.94 -16.72 -29.26
C VAL A 326 42.86 -15.87 -30.52
N SER A 327 43.84 -15.00 -30.76
CA SER A 327 43.85 -14.16 -31.95
C SER A 327 44.35 -14.90 -33.19
N ALA A 328 44.12 -14.32 -34.38
CA ALA A 328 44.73 -14.80 -35.61
C ALA A 328 46.27 -14.77 -35.57
N ALA A 329 46.86 -13.89 -34.75
CA ALA A 329 48.32 -13.83 -34.56
C ALA A 329 48.82 -15.06 -33.77
N ASP A 330 48.07 -15.49 -32.75
CA ASP A 330 48.40 -16.67 -31.94
C ASP A 330 48.34 -17.95 -32.80
N SER A 331 47.30 -18.06 -33.63
CA SER A 331 47.17 -19.13 -34.62
C SER A 331 48.34 -19.18 -35.61
N GLN A 332 48.77 -18.03 -36.13
CA GLN A 332 49.92 -17.93 -37.05
C GLN A 332 51.22 -18.32 -36.36
N ALA A 333 51.40 -17.91 -35.11
CA ALA A 333 52.57 -18.21 -34.33
C ALA A 333 52.68 -19.73 -34.13
N ILE A 334 51.62 -20.38 -33.65
CA ILE A 334 51.53 -21.84 -33.49
C ILE A 334 51.91 -22.56 -34.80
N PHE A 335 51.34 -22.15 -35.93
CA PHE A 335 51.70 -22.70 -37.24
C PHE A 335 53.18 -22.50 -37.61
N GLY A 336 53.73 -21.33 -37.29
CA GLY A 336 55.15 -21.00 -37.47
C GLY A 336 56.08 -21.92 -36.67
N TYR A 337 55.72 -22.27 -35.43
CA TYR A 337 56.45 -23.22 -34.61
C TYR A 337 56.43 -24.63 -35.20
N PHE A 338 55.25 -25.14 -35.59
CA PHE A 338 55.15 -26.47 -36.22
C PHE A 338 55.96 -26.56 -37.51
N THR A 339 55.90 -25.53 -38.35
CA THR A 339 56.64 -25.49 -39.61
C THR A 339 58.15 -25.48 -39.37
N ARG A 340 58.62 -24.86 -38.28
CA ARG A 340 60.03 -24.86 -37.89
C ARG A 340 60.48 -26.21 -37.34
N GLY A 341 59.77 -26.76 -36.35
CA GLY A 341 60.08 -28.07 -35.76
C GLY A 341 60.06 -29.20 -36.81
N ALA A 342 59.11 -29.17 -37.75
CA ALA A 342 59.05 -30.11 -38.87
C ALA A 342 60.25 -29.99 -39.82
N ARG A 343 60.81 -28.79 -40.00
CA ARG A 343 62.02 -28.56 -40.83
C ARG A 343 63.30 -28.98 -40.13
N THR A 344 63.37 -28.84 -38.81
CA THR A 344 64.57 -29.14 -38.00
C THR A 344 64.59 -30.57 -37.47
N GLY A 345 63.47 -31.30 -37.53
CA GLY A 345 63.36 -32.67 -37.03
C GLY A 345 63.52 -32.79 -35.52
N THR A 346 63.38 -31.68 -34.80
CA THR A 346 63.57 -31.58 -33.35
C THR A 346 62.41 -30.79 -32.73
N LEU A 347 61.91 -31.28 -31.60
CA LEU A 347 60.93 -30.58 -30.79
C LEU A 347 61.70 -29.67 -29.84
N GLU A 348 61.68 -28.35 -30.09
CA GLU A 348 62.37 -27.38 -29.24
C GLU A 348 61.49 -27.07 -28.01
N TYR A 349 61.66 -27.84 -26.93
CA TYR A 349 60.95 -27.59 -25.67
C TYR A 349 61.89 -27.78 -24.47
N GLU A 350 62.66 -26.73 -24.15
CA GLU A 350 63.77 -26.78 -23.18
C GLU A 350 63.84 -25.51 -22.30
N GLN A 351 62.73 -24.80 -22.09
CA GLN A 351 62.72 -23.55 -21.32
C GLN A 351 61.95 -23.68 -20.00
N ASP A 352 62.56 -23.14 -18.94
CA ASP A 352 62.07 -23.01 -17.57
C ASP A 352 61.75 -21.52 -17.36
N LEU A 353 60.52 -21.13 -17.70
CA LEU A 353 60.12 -19.73 -17.83
C LEU A 353 59.68 -19.12 -16.48
N ASN A 354 59.23 -19.94 -15.52
CA ASN A 354 59.00 -19.51 -14.13
C ASN A 354 60.29 -19.56 -13.27
N ALA A 355 61.42 -19.97 -13.87
CA ALA A 355 62.74 -20.04 -13.25
C ALA A 355 62.81 -20.92 -11.99
N ASN A 356 61.99 -21.97 -11.92
CA ASN A 356 61.96 -22.91 -10.79
C ASN A 356 63.05 -24.00 -10.88
N GLY A 357 63.84 -24.01 -11.95
CA GLY A 357 64.92 -24.96 -12.21
C GLY A 357 64.47 -26.26 -12.88
N ILE A 358 63.19 -26.39 -13.24
CA ILE A 358 62.58 -27.59 -13.79
C ILE A 358 62.02 -27.25 -15.18
N LYS A 359 62.51 -27.94 -16.21
CA LYS A 359 62.00 -27.85 -17.58
C LYS A 359 60.80 -28.78 -17.74
N ASP A 360 59.70 -28.46 -17.07
CA ASP A 360 58.52 -29.33 -16.95
C ASP A 360 57.34 -28.90 -17.82
N GLY A 361 57.37 -27.69 -18.37
CA GLY A 361 56.24 -27.17 -19.12
C GLY A 361 54.99 -26.94 -18.27
N LEU A 362 55.14 -26.73 -16.95
CA LEU A 362 54.07 -26.42 -16.00
C LEU A 362 53.24 -25.17 -16.34
N GLU A 363 53.62 -24.43 -17.39
CA GLU A 363 52.86 -23.30 -17.94
C GLU A 363 51.79 -23.72 -18.95
N TYR A 364 51.74 -25.01 -19.29
CA TYR A 364 50.67 -25.64 -20.05
C TYR A 364 49.93 -26.54 -19.07
N ASP A 365 49.12 -25.93 -18.20
CA ASP A 365 48.13 -26.70 -17.46
C ASP A 365 47.13 -27.28 -18.48
N ARG A 366 46.88 -28.57 -18.34
CA ARG A 366 46.00 -29.39 -19.17
C ARG A 366 44.92 -30.03 -18.31
N SER A 367 44.54 -29.38 -17.21
CA SER A 367 43.27 -29.69 -16.54
C SER A 367 42.17 -29.25 -17.51
N VAL A 368 41.16 -30.05 -17.88
CA VAL A 368 40.49 -31.11 -17.13
C VAL A 368 40.11 -32.35 -17.98
N VAL A 369 39.65 -33.39 -17.27
CA VAL A 369 38.92 -34.61 -17.69
C VAL A 369 39.25 -35.21 -19.07
N VAL A 370 39.86 -36.40 -19.06
CA VAL A 370 40.05 -37.23 -20.26
C VAL A 370 38.70 -37.49 -20.94
N GLY A 371 38.45 -36.82 -22.08
CA GLY A 371 37.27 -37.05 -22.92
C GLY A 371 36.43 -35.81 -23.22
N SER A 372 36.70 -34.65 -22.60
CA SER A 372 36.03 -33.39 -22.96
C SER A 372 36.49 -32.89 -24.34
N PRO A 373 35.61 -32.26 -25.13
CA PRO A 373 36.01 -31.52 -26.33
C PRO A 373 37.08 -30.48 -25.98
N GLY A 374 38.13 -30.32 -26.80
CA GLY A 374 39.21 -29.36 -26.50
C GLY A 374 40.31 -29.87 -25.55
N ALA A 375 40.13 -31.01 -24.88
CA ALA A 375 41.12 -31.53 -23.94
C ALA A 375 42.41 -32.07 -24.61
N SER A 376 43.54 -31.41 -24.36
CA SER A 376 44.88 -31.95 -24.62
C SER A 376 45.21 -32.91 -23.47
N GLY A 377 45.26 -34.22 -23.69
CA GLY A 377 45.62 -35.18 -22.62
C GLY A 377 46.96 -34.85 -21.92
N PRO A 378 47.36 -35.57 -20.85
CA PRO A 378 48.48 -35.16 -19.99
C PRO A 378 49.80 -34.92 -20.73
N PRO A 379 50.67 -34.00 -20.24
CA PRO A 379 51.94 -33.66 -20.89
C PRO A 379 52.80 -34.90 -21.18
N ASN A 380 53.11 -35.12 -22.46
CA ASN A 380 53.95 -36.24 -22.91
C ASN A 380 55.32 -35.78 -23.46
N GLY A 381 55.66 -34.50 -23.29
CA GLY A 381 56.90 -33.89 -23.80
C GLY A 381 56.95 -33.67 -25.31
N VAL A 382 55.83 -33.81 -26.03
CA VAL A 382 55.75 -33.67 -27.49
C VAL A 382 54.49 -32.88 -27.89
N ILE A 383 54.64 -31.83 -28.69
CA ILE A 383 53.50 -31.21 -29.40
C ILE A 383 53.35 -31.92 -30.76
N SER A 384 52.32 -32.75 -30.87
CA SER A 384 51.98 -33.54 -32.04
C SER A 384 51.13 -32.76 -33.06
N ALA A 385 50.92 -33.33 -34.24
CA ALA A 385 49.95 -32.78 -35.19
C ALA A 385 48.52 -32.74 -34.63
N ALA A 386 48.19 -33.62 -33.67
CA ALA A 386 46.90 -33.59 -32.99
C ALA A 386 46.78 -32.36 -32.08
N ASP A 387 47.85 -31.97 -31.39
CA ASP A 387 47.87 -30.74 -30.58
C ASP A 387 47.75 -29.48 -31.46
N ALA A 388 48.31 -29.49 -32.68
CA ALA A 388 48.12 -28.41 -33.67
C ALA A 388 46.66 -28.29 -34.13
N GLN A 389 46.01 -29.42 -34.36
CA GLN A 389 44.60 -29.47 -34.75
C GLN A 389 43.70 -29.01 -33.60
N LEU A 390 44.06 -29.35 -32.36
CA LEU A 390 43.35 -28.94 -31.16
C LEU A 390 43.42 -27.42 -30.93
N ALA A 391 44.61 -26.84 -31.06
CA ALA A 391 44.79 -25.39 -31.01
C ALA A 391 44.02 -24.66 -32.12
N PHE A 392 43.98 -25.24 -33.33
CA PHE A 392 43.17 -24.69 -34.42
C PHE A 392 41.67 -24.82 -34.16
N SER A 393 41.21 -25.92 -33.53
CA SER A 393 39.82 -26.05 -33.13
C SER A 393 39.45 -25.02 -32.06
N GLN A 394 40.31 -24.78 -31.07
CA GLN A 394 40.10 -23.73 -30.05
C GLN A 394 39.98 -22.34 -30.68
N PHE A 395 40.80 -22.00 -31.69
CA PHE A 395 40.63 -20.76 -32.46
C PHE A 395 39.27 -20.66 -33.16
N THR A 396 38.77 -21.76 -33.76
CA THR A 396 37.45 -21.74 -34.39
C THR A 396 36.32 -21.64 -33.37
N PHE A 397 36.49 -22.15 -32.15
CA PHE A 397 35.51 -22.03 -31.07
C PHE A 397 35.50 -20.62 -30.48
N GLY A 398 36.66 -20.05 -30.18
CA GLY A 398 36.78 -18.70 -29.60
C GLY A 398 36.45 -17.57 -30.58
N TYR A 399 36.23 -17.86 -31.87
CA TYR A 399 35.65 -16.91 -32.83
C TYR A 399 34.12 -16.79 -32.72
N HIS A 400 33.48 -17.73 -32.04
CA HIS A 400 32.04 -17.76 -31.82
C HIS A 400 31.62 -17.19 -30.46
N CYS A 401 32.59 -16.91 -29.60
CA CYS A 401 32.57 -15.84 -28.62
C CYS A 401 33.08 -14.56 -29.33
#